data_AF-A0AAU9IH72-F1
#
_entry.id   AF-A0AAU9IH72-F1
#
_cell.length_a   1.000
_cell.length_b   1.000
_cell.length_c   1.000
_cell.angle_alpha   90.00
_cell.angle_beta   90.00
_cell.angle_gamma   90.00
#
_symmetry.space_group_name_H-M   'P 1'
#
loop_
_entity.id
_entity.type
_entity.pdbx_description
1 polymer ?
#
loop_
_entity_poly.entity_id
_entity_poly.type
_entity_poly.pdbx_seq_one_letter_code
_entity_poly.pdbx_strand_id
1 'polypeptide(L)'
;MGLKIDSLLFILGGFARLADVATDAWYISTQKYTSEGLYIASICFVCAPTTFLLLFITLTIGYDYFKGRREYLKVRILLGLGMAFGEQIGITLFFFGIYFYAEKAPREQRDLVDFLSKMAGLMEAFLKTIPLVIIQVYNSGTIGRWNYILIVSIGCSIIGLVYTCAMVLYMYDKITGKDIPEQEIENNVTVSENSTFDNKVHPKSAWVITEEDLVAYNNI
;
A
#
# COMPACT_ATOMS: atom_id res chain seq x y z
N MET A 1 13.47 -0.35 9.70
CA MET A 1 13.14 1.06 10.03
C MET A 1 12.43 1.12 11.38
N GLY A 2 12.60 2.20 12.13
CA GLY A 2 11.87 2.39 13.39
C GLY A 2 10.39 2.72 13.14
N LEU A 3 9.50 2.24 14.01
CA LEU A 3 8.04 2.42 13.97
C LEU A 3 7.58 3.83 13.57
N LYS A 4 8.27 4.85 14.10
CA LYS A 4 7.95 6.27 13.90
C LYS A 4 8.28 6.75 12.49
N ILE A 5 9.31 6.17 11.85
CA ILE A 5 9.75 6.53 10.50
C ILE A 5 8.71 6.02 9.50
N ASP A 6 8.25 4.78 9.65
CA ASP A 6 7.24 4.20 8.75
C ASP A 6 5.94 5.01 8.81
N SER A 7 5.44 5.32 10.01
CA SER A 7 4.26 6.18 10.17
C SER A 7 4.43 7.58 9.57
N LEU A 8 5.62 8.16 9.66
CA LEU A 8 5.91 9.46 9.04
C LEU A 8 5.92 9.37 7.51
N LEU A 9 6.44 8.27 6.94
CA LEU A 9 6.40 8.01 5.50
C LEU A 9 4.96 7.85 4.99
N PHE A 10 4.07 7.22 5.77
CA PHE A 10 2.64 7.15 5.43
C PHE A 10 1.99 8.54 5.37
N ILE A 11 2.24 9.38 6.39
CA ILE A 11 1.70 10.74 6.44
C ILE A 11 2.23 11.57 5.27
N LEU A 12 3.54 11.53 5.01
CA LEU A 12 4.17 12.25 3.91
C LEU A 12 3.66 11.77 2.56
N GLY A 13 3.49 10.45 2.39
CA GLY A 13 2.91 9.85 1.19
C GLY A 13 1.48 10.31 0.94
N GLY A 14 0.67 10.43 2.01
CA GLY A 14 -0.68 10.99 1.93
C GLY A 14 -0.68 12.44 1.42
N PHE A 15 0.19 13.30 1.96
CA PHE A 15 0.33 14.68 1.49
C PHE A 15 0.83 14.76 0.04
N ALA A 16 1.78 13.91 -0.34
CA ALA A 16 2.31 13.87 -1.70
C ALA A 16 1.22 13.51 -2.72
N ARG A 17 0.38 12.52 -2.42
CA ARG A 17 -0.76 12.16 -3.28
C ARG A 17 -1.80 13.28 -3.37
N LEU A 18 -2.12 13.93 -2.25
CA LEU A 18 -3.04 15.06 -2.24
C LEU A 18 -2.52 16.21 -3.14
N ALA A 19 -1.23 16.51 -3.05
CA ALA A 19 -0.59 17.52 -3.89
C ALA A 19 -0.61 17.11 -5.37
N ASP A 20 -0.29 15.87 -5.71
CA ASP A 20 -0.32 15.34 -7.08
C ASP A 20 -1.73 15.48 -7.68
N VAL A 21 -2.75 14.96 -6.99
CA VAL A 21 -4.17 15.08 -7.41
C VAL A 21 -4.59 16.55 -7.56
N ALA A 22 -4.19 17.44 -6.65
CA ALA A 22 -4.50 18.86 -6.75
C ALA A 22 -3.84 19.51 -7.97
N THR A 23 -2.58 19.19 -8.25
CA THR A 23 -1.86 19.72 -9.42
C THR A 23 -2.43 19.19 -10.74
N ASP A 24 -2.84 17.93 -10.78
CA ASP A 24 -3.48 17.33 -11.95
C ASP A 24 -4.85 17.94 -12.22
N ALA A 25 -5.68 18.10 -11.17
CA ALA A 25 -6.97 18.74 -11.27
C ALA A 25 -6.84 20.20 -11.75
N TRP A 26 -5.83 20.92 -11.24
CA TRP A 26 -5.51 22.27 -11.68
C TRP A 26 -5.12 22.28 -13.16
N TYR A 27 -4.22 21.39 -13.58
CA TYR A 27 -3.79 21.28 -14.98
C TYR A 27 -4.98 21.05 -15.90
N ILE A 28 -5.79 20.02 -15.62
CA ILE A 28 -6.95 19.64 -16.44
C ILE A 28 -7.97 20.78 -16.54
N SER A 29 -8.16 21.53 -15.45
CA SER A 29 -9.14 22.62 -15.39
C SER A 29 -8.68 23.91 -16.09
N THR A 30 -7.37 24.16 -16.18
CA THR A 30 -6.84 25.46 -16.63
C THR A 30 -6.15 25.41 -17.99
N GLN A 31 -5.67 24.24 -18.41
CA GLN A 31 -4.97 24.12 -19.69
C GLN A 31 -5.91 23.92 -20.86
N LYS A 32 -5.53 24.53 -21.99
CA LYS A 32 -6.20 24.25 -23.26
C LYS A 32 -5.68 22.92 -23.79
N TYR A 33 -6.59 22.11 -24.31
CA TYR A 33 -6.25 20.84 -24.96
C TYR A 33 -6.30 21.01 -26.47
N THR A 34 -5.35 20.39 -27.18
CA THR A 34 -5.30 20.38 -28.64
C THR A 34 -6.52 19.69 -29.25
N SER A 35 -7.04 18.66 -28.57
CA SER A 35 -8.25 17.93 -28.98
C SER A 35 -9.09 17.54 -27.77
N GLU A 36 -10.40 17.44 -27.99
CA GLU A 36 -11.36 17.00 -26.98
C GLU A 36 -11.08 15.56 -26.52
N GLY A 37 -10.57 14.71 -27.43
CA GLY A 37 -10.15 13.34 -27.10
C GLY A 37 -9.04 13.28 -26.06
N LEU A 38 -8.06 14.20 -26.10
CA LEU A 38 -6.98 14.26 -25.08
C LEU A 38 -7.49 14.72 -23.72
N TYR A 39 -8.47 15.62 -23.71
CA TYR A 39 -9.14 16.06 -22.49
C TYR A 39 -9.90 14.90 -21.84
N ILE A 40 -10.72 14.19 -22.63
CA ILE A 40 -11.45 12.99 -22.16
C ILE A 40 -10.47 11.92 -21.66
N ALA A 41 -9.40 11.64 -22.42
CA ALA A 41 -8.39 10.67 -22.02
C ALA A 41 -7.72 11.05 -20.69
N SER A 42 -7.40 12.35 -20.48
CA SER A 42 -6.83 12.84 -19.21
C SER A 42 -7.75 12.55 -18.03
N ILE A 43 -9.05 12.84 -18.18
CA ILE A 43 -10.05 12.54 -17.15
C ILE A 43 -10.15 11.04 -16.90
N CYS A 44 -10.18 10.23 -17.96
CA CYS A 44 -10.23 8.77 -17.85
C CYS A 44 -9.04 8.21 -17.06
N PHE A 45 -7.82 8.67 -17.32
CA PHE A 45 -6.63 8.22 -16.60
C PHE A 45 -6.60 8.70 -15.15
N VAL A 46 -7.11 9.91 -14.87
CA VAL A 46 -7.29 10.36 -13.48
C VAL A 46 -8.30 9.47 -12.74
N CYS A 47 -9.40 9.06 -13.38
CA CYS A 47 -10.41 8.20 -12.75
C CYS A 47 -10.07 6.70 -12.77
N ALA A 48 -9.06 6.28 -13.55
CA ALA A 48 -8.77 4.86 -13.79
C ALA A 48 -8.40 4.08 -12.50
N PRO A 49 -7.55 4.58 -11.59
CA PRO A 49 -7.22 3.85 -10.35
C PRO A 49 -8.44 3.59 -9.46
N THR A 50 -9.28 4.60 -9.22
CA THR A 50 -10.54 4.43 -8.46
C THR A 50 -11.46 3.43 -9.15
N THR A 51 -11.63 3.55 -10.47
CA THR A 51 -12.51 2.65 -11.23
C THR A 51 -12.05 1.20 -11.15
N PHE A 52 -10.74 0.98 -11.25
CA PHE A 52 -10.15 -0.35 -11.11
C PHE A 52 -10.35 -0.94 -9.70
N LEU A 53 -10.12 -0.14 -8.65
CA LEU A 53 -10.38 -0.57 -7.27
C LEU A 53 -11.86 -0.91 -7.04
N LEU A 54 -12.77 -0.07 -7.53
CA LEU A 54 -14.21 -0.31 -7.44
C LEU A 54 -14.61 -1.61 -8.14
N LEU A 55 -14.06 -1.87 -9.33
CA LEU A 55 -14.28 -3.11 -10.06
C LEU A 55 -13.80 -4.32 -9.23
N PHE A 56 -12.58 -4.24 -8.69
CA PHE A 56 -12.00 -5.31 -7.87
C PHE A 56 -12.85 -5.60 -6.61
N ILE A 57 -13.32 -4.55 -5.93
CA ILE A 57 -14.20 -4.66 -4.76
C ILE A 57 -15.54 -5.31 -5.16
N THR A 58 -16.13 -4.85 -6.25
CA THR A 58 -17.41 -5.37 -6.75
C THR A 58 -17.32 -6.85 -7.13
N LEU A 59 -16.24 -7.25 -7.81
CA LEU A 59 -15.98 -8.65 -8.15
C LEU A 59 -15.80 -9.52 -6.90
N THR A 60 -15.06 -9.02 -5.90
CA THR A 60 -14.85 -9.74 -4.64
C THR A 60 -16.16 -9.94 -3.87
N ILE A 61 -16.99 -8.89 -3.79
CA ILE A 61 -18.32 -8.96 -3.17
C ILE A 61 -19.23 -9.92 -3.94
N GLY A 62 -19.21 -9.87 -5.28
CA GLY A 62 -19.98 -10.77 -6.13
C GLY A 62 -19.60 -12.22 -5.87
N TYR A 63 -18.30 -12.52 -5.83
CA TYR A 63 -17.79 -13.85 -5.51
C TYR A 63 -18.24 -14.36 -4.13
N ASP A 64 -18.12 -13.53 -3.09
CA ASP A 64 -18.56 -13.89 -1.74
C ASP A 64 -20.08 -14.10 -1.66
N TYR A 65 -20.86 -13.31 -2.40
CA TYR A 65 -22.30 -13.46 -2.50
C TYR A 65 -22.69 -14.81 -3.12
N PHE A 66 -22.01 -15.23 -4.20
CA PHE A 66 -22.22 -16.54 -4.82
C PHE A 66 -21.76 -17.70 -3.92
N LYS A 67 -20.75 -17.50 -3.06
CA LYS A 67 -20.31 -18.48 -2.07
C LYS A 67 -21.13 -18.51 -0.78
N GLY A 68 -22.19 -17.68 -0.67
CA GLY A 68 -23.04 -17.63 0.52
C GLY A 68 -22.39 -16.97 1.74
N ARG A 69 -21.22 -16.35 1.60
CA ARG A 69 -20.49 -15.66 2.68
C ARG A 69 -21.02 -14.24 2.85
N ARG A 70 -22.23 -14.12 3.40
CA ARG A 70 -22.93 -12.83 3.55
C ARG A 70 -22.59 -12.08 4.84
N GLU A 71 -21.91 -12.73 5.76
CA GLU A 71 -21.49 -12.12 7.01
C GLU A 71 -20.56 -10.93 6.70
N TYR A 72 -20.87 -9.76 7.26
CA TYR A 72 -20.11 -8.51 7.11
C TYR A 72 -20.12 -7.86 5.71
N LEU A 73 -21.01 -8.25 4.78
CA LEU A 73 -21.07 -7.67 3.43
C LEU A 73 -21.19 -6.14 3.43
N LYS A 74 -22.06 -5.58 4.29
CA LYS A 74 -22.27 -4.13 4.41
C LYS A 74 -21.01 -3.39 4.86
N VAL A 75 -20.28 -3.95 5.82
CA VAL A 75 -19.04 -3.38 6.35
C VAL A 75 -17.94 -3.45 5.29
N ARG A 76 -17.85 -4.56 4.56
CA ARG A 76 -16.90 -4.71 3.44
C ARG A 76 -17.17 -3.75 2.29
N ILE A 77 -18.43 -3.52 1.94
CA ILE A 77 -18.82 -2.52 0.93
C ILE A 77 -18.39 -1.13 1.38
N LEU A 78 -18.70 -0.74 2.63
CA LEU A 78 -18.36 0.59 3.14
C LEU A 78 -16.86 0.81 3.22
N LEU A 79 -16.11 -0.17 3.74
CA LEU A 79 -14.64 -0.12 3.80
C LEU A 79 -14.02 -0.13 2.41
N GLY A 80 -14.54 -0.95 1.50
CA GLY A 80 -14.09 -1.00 0.11
C GLY A 80 -14.29 0.35 -0.58
N LEU A 81 -15.46 0.96 -0.47
CA LEU A 81 -15.72 2.30 -1.00
C LEU A 81 -14.79 3.34 -0.37
N GLY A 82 -14.62 3.31 0.95
CA GLY A 82 -13.71 4.20 1.67
C GLY A 82 -12.27 4.07 1.18
N MET A 83 -11.79 2.84 0.95
CA MET A 83 -10.47 2.61 0.37
C MET A 83 -10.39 3.07 -1.09
N ALA A 84 -11.39 2.77 -1.92
CA ALA A 84 -11.36 3.12 -3.35
C ALA A 84 -11.21 4.64 -3.56
N PHE A 85 -11.97 5.46 -2.83
CA PHE A 85 -11.89 6.92 -2.93
C PHE A 85 -10.74 7.50 -2.09
N GLY A 86 -10.55 7.00 -0.87
CA GLY A 86 -9.59 7.56 0.07
C GLY A 86 -8.13 7.26 -0.29
N GLU A 87 -7.86 6.11 -0.91
CA GLU A 87 -6.49 5.71 -1.25
C GLU A 87 -5.90 6.59 -2.35
N GLN A 88 -6.70 6.92 -3.37
CA GLN A 88 -6.26 7.75 -4.49
C GLN A 88 -5.96 9.20 -4.07
N ILE A 89 -6.74 9.75 -3.14
CA ILE A 89 -6.51 11.10 -2.61
C ILE A 89 -5.37 11.10 -1.56
N GLY A 90 -5.02 9.93 -1.01
CA GLY A 90 -4.04 9.78 0.07
C GLY A 90 -4.62 9.92 1.48
N ILE A 91 -5.95 10.02 1.62
CA ILE A 91 -6.66 10.09 2.91
C ILE A 91 -6.43 8.81 3.71
N THR A 92 -6.46 7.65 3.04
CA THR A 92 -6.27 6.35 3.68
C THR A 92 -4.86 6.21 4.26
N LEU A 93 -3.83 6.61 3.48
CA LEU A 93 -2.43 6.68 3.93
C LEU A 93 -2.28 7.60 5.15
N PHE A 94 -2.89 8.78 5.09
CA PHE A 94 -2.84 9.76 6.18
C PHE A 94 -3.49 9.22 7.45
N PHE A 95 -4.68 8.62 7.33
CA PHE A 95 -5.41 8.05 8.46
C PHE A 95 -4.64 6.88 9.10
N PHE A 96 -4.15 5.92 8.31
CA PHE A 96 -3.36 4.81 8.84
C PHE A 96 -2.01 5.26 9.41
N GLY A 97 -1.38 6.27 8.81
CA GLY A 97 -0.16 6.88 9.34
C GLY A 97 -0.37 7.45 10.74
N ILE A 98 -1.44 8.22 10.96
CA ILE A 98 -1.82 8.74 12.29
C ILE A 98 -2.17 7.61 13.24
N TYR A 99 -2.98 6.65 12.81
CA TYR A 99 -3.39 5.51 13.64
C TYR A 99 -2.18 4.69 14.11
N PHE A 100 -1.23 4.38 13.23
CA PHE A 100 -0.01 3.65 13.61
C PHE A 100 0.97 4.48 14.44
N TYR A 101 0.93 5.81 14.31
CA TYR A 101 1.72 6.70 15.16
C TYR A 101 1.16 6.77 16.58
N ALA A 102 -0.17 6.89 16.70
CA ALA A 102 -0.87 7.03 17.98
C ALA A 102 -1.00 5.70 18.73
N GLU A 103 -1.22 4.60 18.00
CA GLU A 103 -1.55 3.30 18.57
C GLU A 103 -0.49 2.25 18.20
N LYS A 104 -0.10 1.42 19.18
CA LYS A 104 0.82 0.29 18.97
C LYS A 104 0.10 -0.88 18.28
N ALA A 105 -0.41 -0.64 17.07
CA ALA A 105 -1.05 -1.68 16.27
C ALA A 105 -0.09 -2.87 16.05
N PRO A 106 -0.62 -4.11 15.99
CA PRO A 106 0.15 -5.32 15.73
C PRO A 106 0.97 -5.20 14.43
N ARG A 107 2.19 -5.78 14.41
CA ARG A 107 3.09 -5.74 13.24
C ARG A 107 2.42 -6.29 11.97
N GLU A 108 1.70 -7.40 12.07
CA GLU A 108 1.02 -8.04 10.94
C GLU A 108 0.01 -7.13 10.24
N GLN A 109 -0.78 -6.37 10.99
CA GLN A 109 -1.76 -5.43 10.43
C GLN A 109 -1.08 -4.27 9.70
N ARG A 110 0.07 -3.84 10.19
CA ARG A 110 0.86 -2.77 9.58
C ARG A 110 1.54 -3.22 8.30
N ASP A 111 2.15 -4.41 8.30
CA ASP A 111 2.77 -4.97 7.11
C ASP A 111 1.74 -5.19 5.99
N LEU A 112 0.52 -5.60 6.33
CA LEU A 112 -0.59 -5.72 5.36
C LEU A 112 -0.99 -4.37 4.76
N VAL A 113 -1.15 -3.34 5.59
CA VAL A 113 -1.50 -1.99 5.12
C VAL A 113 -0.37 -1.38 4.30
N ASP A 114 0.88 -1.56 4.71
CA ASP A 114 2.07 -1.13 3.95
C ASP A 114 2.14 -1.80 2.56
N PHE A 115 1.90 -3.11 2.51
CA PHE A 115 1.82 -3.83 1.25
C PHE A 115 0.70 -3.30 0.34
N LEU A 116 -0.52 -3.15 0.87
CA LEU A 116 -1.67 -2.65 0.13
C LEU A 116 -1.44 -1.24 -0.41
N SER A 117 -0.89 -0.35 0.41
CA SER A 117 -0.59 1.03 0.04
C SER A 117 0.47 1.14 -1.05
N LYS A 118 1.52 0.30 -0.99
CA LYS A 118 2.55 0.22 -2.04
C LYS A 118 1.98 -0.29 -3.36
N MET A 119 1.15 -1.34 -3.31
CA MET A 119 0.47 -1.87 -4.49
C MET A 119 -0.50 -0.85 -5.11
N ALA A 120 -1.25 -0.13 -4.28
CA ALA A 120 -2.12 0.95 -4.74
C ALA A 120 -1.32 2.08 -5.40
N GLY A 121 -0.17 2.46 -4.83
CA GLY A 121 0.74 3.44 -5.42
C GLY A 121 1.30 2.99 -6.77
N LEU A 122 1.68 1.72 -6.89
CA LEU A 122 2.15 1.15 -8.15
C LEU A 122 1.06 1.18 -9.22
N MET A 123 -0.16 0.80 -8.86
CA MET A 123 -1.30 0.84 -9.76
C MET A 123 -1.62 2.28 -10.19
N GLU A 124 -1.57 3.24 -9.28
CA GLU A 124 -1.71 4.67 -9.59
C GLU A 124 -0.63 5.15 -10.56
N ALA A 125 0.63 4.75 -10.35
CA ALA A 125 1.72 5.11 -11.24
C ALA A 125 1.48 4.62 -12.69
N PHE A 126 1.02 3.38 -12.87
CA PHE A 126 0.77 2.81 -14.19
C PHE A 126 -0.52 3.31 -14.86
N LEU A 127 -1.61 3.44 -14.10
CA LEU A 127 -2.92 3.76 -14.65
C LEU A 127 -3.18 5.26 -14.77
N LYS A 128 -2.52 6.08 -13.95
CA LYS A 128 -2.69 7.54 -13.92
C LYS A 128 -1.40 8.27 -14.29
N THR A 129 -0.36 8.13 -13.48
CA THR A 129 0.82 9.01 -13.56
C THR A 129 1.53 8.93 -14.91
N ILE A 130 1.88 7.73 -15.38
CA ILE A 130 2.59 7.56 -16.66
C ILE A 130 1.75 8.07 -17.85
N PRO A 131 0.49 7.62 -18.06
CA PRO A 131 -0.33 8.10 -19.17
C PRO A 131 -0.56 9.61 -19.12
N LEU A 132 -0.80 10.16 -17.93
CA LEU A 132 -1.10 11.59 -17.76
C LEU A 132 0.11 12.45 -18.10
N VAL A 133 1.31 12.09 -17.63
CA VAL A 133 2.56 12.79 -17.99
C VAL A 133 2.78 12.75 -19.50
N ILE A 134 2.56 11.61 -20.16
CA ILE A 134 2.69 11.49 -21.63
C ILE A 134 1.73 12.46 -22.33
N ILE A 135 0.46 12.50 -21.92
CA ILE A 135 -0.54 13.41 -22.50
C ILE A 135 -0.18 14.88 -22.25
N GLN A 136 0.25 15.21 -21.04
CA GLN A 136 0.64 16.57 -20.65
C GLN A 136 1.82 17.08 -21.49
N VAL A 137 2.86 16.26 -21.67
CA VAL A 137 4.02 16.58 -22.51
C VAL A 137 3.60 16.72 -23.97
N TYR A 138 2.82 15.79 -24.50
CA TYR A 138 2.36 15.82 -25.89
C TYR A 138 1.48 17.06 -26.18
N ASN A 139 0.51 17.34 -25.31
CA ASN A 139 -0.38 18.48 -25.44
C ASN A 139 0.40 19.81 -25.43
N SER A 140 1.34 19.94 -24.49
CA SER A 140 2.13 21.16 -24.34
C SER A 140 3.14 21.36 -25.48
N GLY A 141 3.74 20.27 -25.96
CA GLY A 141 4.59 20.28 -27.15
C GLY A 141 3.83 20.73 -28.41
N THR A 142 2.57 20.31 -28.56
CA THR A 142 1.74 20.64 -29.72
C THR A 142 1.23 22.10 -29.68
N ILE A 143 0.84 22.58 -28.51
CA ILE A 143 0.35 23.97 -28.33
C ILE A 143 1.51 24.98 -28.30
N GLY A 144 2.74 24.51 -28.09
CA GLY A 144 3.93 25.34 -27.99
C GLY A 144 3.97 26.22 -26.74
N ARG A 145 3.24 25.83 -25.68
CA ARG A 145 3.14 26.59 -24.42
C ARG A 145 3.57 25.74 -23.23
N TRP A 146 4.81 25.92 -22.81
CA TRP A 146 5.36 25.34 -21.59
C TRP A 146 5.06 26.27 -20.42
N ASN A 147 3.94 26.01 -19.74
CA ASN A 147 3.53 26.79 -18.57
C ASN A 147 4.19 26.24 -17.29
N TYR A 148 4.46 27.10 -16.30
CA TYR A 148 4.99 26.69 -15.00
C TYR A 148 4.13 25.60 -14.33
N ILE A 149 2.81 25.66 -14.51
CA ILE A 149 1.85 24.68 -13.99
C ILE A 149 2.14 23.26 -14.51
N LEU A 150 2.50 23.14 -15.80
CA LEU A 150 2.87 21.87 -16.42
C LEU A 150 4.15 21.31 -15.79
N ILE A 151 5.16 22.17 -15.63
CA ILE A 151 6.46 21.76 -15.07
C ILE A 151 6.28 21.26 -13.63
N VAL A 152 5.46 21.94 -12.84
CA VAL A 152 5.15 21.53 -11.46
C VAL A 152 4.39 20.21 -11.42
N SER A 153 3.33 20.03 -12.23
CA SER A 153 2.56 18.78 -12.29
C SER A 153 3.43 17.59 -12.73
N ILE A 154 4.20 17.74 -13.82
CA ILE A 154 5.15 16.71 -14.26
C ILE A 154 6.19 16.41 -13.18
N GLY A 155 6.73 17.45 -12.54
CA GLY A 155 7.71 17.30 -11.46
C GLY A 155 7.18 16.49 -10.27
N CYS A 156 5.98 16.84 -9.79
CA CYS A 156 5.30 16.12 -8.71
C CYS A 156 5.06 14.65 -9.09
N SER A 157 4.54 14.41 -10.29
CA SER A 157 4.30 13.06 -10.82
C SER A 157 5.57 12.22 -10.94
N ILE A 158 6.68 12.78 -11.43
CA ILE A 158 7.97 12.07 -11.54
C ILE A 158 8.53 11.75 -10.15
N ILE A 159 8.49 12.70 -9.22
CA ILE A 159 8.96 12.46 -7.84
C ILE A 159 8.12 11.37 -7.17
N GLY A 160 6.79 11.41 -7.32
CA GLY A 160 5.89 10.39 -6.80
C GLY A 160 6.16 9.01 -7.41
N LEU A 161 6.47 8.95 -8.70
CA LEU A 161 6.82 7.70 -9.39
C LEU A 161 8.15 7.13 -8.89
N VAL A 162 9.19 7.95 -8.75
CA VAL A 162 10.49 7.54 -8.20
C VAL A 162 10.33 7.02 -6.77
N TYR A 163 9.56 7.73 -5.93
CA TYR A 163 9.26 7.31 -4.57
C TYR A 163 8.56 5.95 -4.53
N THR A 164 7.52 5.78 -5.36
CA THR A 164 6.75 4.53 -5.44
C THR A 164 7.64 3.36 -5.87
N CYS A 165 8.45 3.55 -6.92
CA CYS A 165 9.40 2.55 -7.38
C CYS A 165 10.41 2.15 -6.29
N ALA A 166 10.99 3.14 -5.59
CA ALA A 166 11.93 2.87 -4.51
C ALA A 166 11.27 2.08 -3.36
N MET A 167 10.04 2.42 -2.98
CA MET A 167 9.29 1.73 -1.94
C MET A 167 8.90 0.29 -2.31
N VAL A 168 8.55 0.04 -3.58
CA VAL A 168 8.26 -1.30 -4.08
C VAL A 168 9.51 -2.17 -4.12
N LEU A 169 10.65 -1.61 -4.58
CA LEU A 169 11.93 -2.32 -4.57
C LEU A 169 12.38 -2.67 -3.14
N TYR A 170 12.23 -1.73 -2.20
CA TYR A 170 12.50 -1.97 -0.78
C TYR A 170 11.60 -3.09 -0.22
N MET A 171 10.31 -3.08 -0.55
CA MET A 171 9.38 -4.14 -0.14
C MET A 171 9.77 -5.50 -0.72
N TYR A 172 10.17 -5.54 -2.00
CA TYR A 172 10.64 -6.76 -2.64
C TYR A 172 11.88 -7.32 -1.94
N ASP A 173 12.84 -6.48 -1.57
CA ASP A 173 14.05 -6.90 -0.84
C ASP A 173 13.72 -7.42 0.57
N LYS A 174 12.79 -6.75 1.28
CA LYS A 174 12.25 -7.19 2.57
C LYS A 174 11.59 -8.57 2.48
N ILE A 175 10.81 -8.84 1.43
CA ILE A 175 10.12 -10.13 1.21
C ILE A 175 11.11 -11.23 0.79
N THR A 176 12.16 -10.89 0.04
CA THR A 176 13.15 -11.84 -0.50
C THR A 176 14.23 -12.22 0.51
N GLY A 177 14.20 -11.65 1.72
CA GLY A 177 14.93 -12.17 2.88
C GLY A 177 16.39 -11.76 3.00
N LYS A 178 16.78 -10.58 2.49
CA LYS A 178 18.11 -10.00 2.79
C LYS A 178 18.17 -9.21 4.09
N ASP A 179 17.02 -8.91 4.69
CA ASP A 179 16.94 -8.39 6.05
C ASP A 179 16.67 -9.55 7.00
N ILE A 180 17.74 -10.21 7.47
CA ILE A 180 17.70 -10.94 8.75
C ILE A 180 17.50 -9.84 9.81
N PRO A 181 16.33 -9.77 10.48
CA PRO A 181 16.12 -8.73 11.47
C PRO A 181 17.14 -8.89 12.61
N GLU A 182 17.90 -7.84 12.90
CA GLU A 182 18.84 -7.67 14.03
C GLU A 182 18.29 -8.09 15.42
N GLN A 183 17.01 -8.43 15.54
CA GLN A 183 16.41 -8.95 16.78
C GLN A 183 16.84 -10.37 17.15
N GLU A 184 17.43 -11.15 16.23
CA GLU A 184 18.04 -12.44 16.60
C GLU A 184 19.41 -12.26 17.26
N ILE A 185 20.10 -11.14 17.05
CA ILE A 185 21.42 -10.89 17.66
C ILE A 185 21.25 -10.43 19.12
N GLU A 186 20.27 -9.58 19.43
CA GLU A 186 20.07 -9.14 20.82
C GLU A 186 19.50 -10.26 21.72
N ASN A 187 18.66 -11.15 21.17
CA ASN A 187 18.17 -12.34 21.88
C ASN A 187 19.24 -13.45 22.00
N ASN A 188 20.12 -13.64 21.00
CA ASN A 188 21.21 -14.61 21.12
C ASN A 188 22.37 -14.12 21.99
N VAL A 189 22.62 -12.80 22.07
CA VAL A 189 23.62 -12.24 23.00
C VAL A 189 23.10 -12.29 24.45
N THR A 190 21.81 -12.01 24.70
CA THR A 190 21.23 -12.15 26.05
C THR A 190 21.02 -13.61 26.50
N VAL A 191 20.77 -14.55 25.60
CA VAL A 191 20.74 -15.99 25.91
C VAL A 191 22.15 -16.56 26.11
N SER A 192 23.15 -16.05 25.40
CA SER A 192 24.57 -16.39 25.60
C SER A 192 25.12 -15.88 26.94
N GLU A 193 24.79 -14.65 27.35
CA GLU A 193 25.22 -14.11 28.66
C GLU A 193 24.53 -14.76 29.86
N ASN A 194 23.28 -15.24 29.72
CA ASN A 194 22.56 -15.91 30.81
C ASN A 194 22.81 -17.43 30.91
N SER A 195 23.50 -18.05 29.95
CA SER A 195 23.75 -19.51 29.97
C SER A 195 25.08 -19.91 30.61
N THR A 196 25.83 -18.97 31.20
CA THR A 196 27.09 -19.25 31.93
C THR A 196 26.95 -19.28 33.46
N PHE A 197 25.74 -19.42 34.01
CA PHE A 197 25.55 -19.67 35.44
C PHE A 197 24.55 -20.79 35.74
N ASP A 198 25.08 -21.82 36.41
CA ASP A 198 24.43 -22.83 37.25
C ASP A 198 23.50 -23.91 36.67
N ASN A 199 24.15 -25.06 36.43
CA ASN A 199 23.84 -26.39 36.97
C ASN A 199 22.53 -26.62 37.78
N LYS A 200 21.84 -27.70 37.35
CA LYS A 200 20.91 -28.60 38.08
C LYS A 200 19.51 -28.06 38.40
N VAL A 201 18.49 -28.69 37.78
CA VAL A 201 17.40 -29.48 38.43
C VAL A 201 16.35 -29.93 37.37
N HIS A 202 16.15 -31.25 37.29
CA HIS A 202 15.07 -32.09 36.71
C HIS A 202 14.14 -31.63 35.55
N PRO A 203 13.92 -32.48 34.52
CA PRO A 203 12.94 -32.25 33.47
C PRO A 203 11.52 -32.65 33.91
N LYS A 204 10.54 -31.75 33.75
CA LYS A 204 9.11 -32.10 33.75
C LYS A 204 8.55 -32.03 32.33
N SER A 205 8.30 -33.23 31.80
CA SER A 205 7.24 -33.60 30.84
C SER A 205 6.99 -32.67 29.65
N ALA A 206 7.74 -32.91 28.57
CA ALA A 206 7.23 -32.70 27.22
C ALA A 206 6.19 -33.79 26.94
N TRP A 207 4.99 -33.39 26.54
CA TRP A 207 3.97 -34.31 26.04
C TRP A 207 4.46 -34.86 24.70
N VAL A 208 4.94 -36.09 24.72
CA VAL A 208 5.22 -36.87 23.52
C VAL A 208 3.88 -37.44 23.06
N ILE A 209 3.37 -36.93 21.95
CA ILE A 209 2.20 -37.51 21.28
C ILE A 209 2.67 -38.85 20.70
N THR A 210 2.11 -39.95 21.18
CA THR A 210 2.41 -41.30 20.70
C THR A 210 1.49 -41.68 19.54
N GLU A 211 1.96 -42.57 18.64
CA GLU A 211 1.23 -43.00 17.43
C GLU A 211 -0.18 -43.57 17.69
N GLU A 212 -0.51 -43.96 18.92
CA GLU A 212 -1.86 -44.40 19.31
C GLU A 212 -2.89 -43.26 19.29
N ASP A 213 -2.48 -42.00 19.51
CA ASP A 213 -3.39 -40.84 19.46
C ASP A 213 -3.78 -40.44 18.03
N LEU A 214 -3.00 -40.85 17.03
CA LEU A 214 -3.24 -40.56 15.61
C LEU A 214 -4.29 -41.50 14.97
N VAL A 215 -4.55 -42.67 15.56
CA VAL A 215 -5.54 -43.64 15.02
C VAL A 215 -6.97 -43.23 15.39
N ALA A 216 -7.16 -42.47 16.47
CA ALA A 216 -8.49 -41.98 16.88
C ALA A 216 -9.04 -40.85 16.00
N TYR A 217 -8.20 -40.17 15.22
CA TYR A 217 -8.61 -39.01 14.41
C TYR A 217 -9.04 -39.35 12.98
N ASN A 218 -8.85 -40.58 12.52
CA ASN A 218 -9.17 -41.02 11.15
C ASN A 218 -10.49 -41.82 11.03
N ASN A 219 -11.33 -41.84 12.07
CA ASN A 219 -12.65 -42.50 12.04
C ASN A 219 -13.82 -41.58 12.46
N ILE A 220 -13.75 -40.29 12.12
CA ILE A 220 -14.89 -39.37 12.12
C ILE A 220 -15.10 -38.80 10.72
#